data_AF-A0A349JK23-F1
#
_entry.id   AF-A0A349JK23-F1
#
_cell.length_a   1.000
_cell.length_b   1.000
_cell.length_c   1.000
_cell.angle_alpha   90.00
_cell.angle_beta   90.00
_cell.angle_gamma   90.00
#
_symmetry.space_group_name_H-M   'P 1'
#
loop_
_entity.id
_entity.type
_entity.pdbx_description
1 polymer ?
#
loop_
_entity_poly.entity_id
_entity_poly.type
_entity_poly.pdbx_seq_one_letter_code
_entity_poly.pdbx_strand_id
1 'polypeptide(L)'
;MFSRNVIMMSVAALGAISLASCSPTQPPAANVDSATPVAKQETPTLKNLQAAYNGESNAHVMYLAFANKADEEGYKDIASLFKAVARAEEIHRDNHAKVIQAMGATPKNNITTPDVKSTGDNLEKAMGGNLSQAIKGESYERDTMYPNFIKQAKAESNQAAVQTFDYALAAETQHAQLYTEIKNNLNDWKQASRQFYVCTVSGETFVNSPPTSCPQTKTGKDVEQVI
;
A
#
# COMPACT_ATOMS: atom_id res chain seq x y z
N MET A 1 61.18 57.61 -18.29
CA MET A 1 61.60 58.91 -17.73
C MET A 1 60.41 59.86 -17.75
N PHE A 2 59.86 60.23 -16.60
CA PHE A 2 59.46 61.59 -16.20
C PHE A 2 59.03 61.51 -14.73
N SER A 3 59.12 62.62 -14.00
CA SER A 3 59.14 62.66 -12.52
C SER A 3 58.47 63.94 -12.01
N ARG A 4 58.28 64.05 -10.67
CA ARG A 4 57.84 65.21 -9.87
C ARG A 4 56.31 65.41 -9.80
N ASN A 5 55.69 65.93 -8.73
CA ASN A 5 56.12 66.30 -7.35
C ASN A 5 54.86 66.35 -6.44
N VAL A 6 54.86 65.81 -5.21
CA VAL A 6 55.09 66.48 -3.88
C VAL A 6 54.07 67.55 -3.44
N ILE A 7 53.46 67.36 -2.25
CA ILE A 7 53.04 68.32 -1.17
C ILE A 7 52.54 67.43 0.01
N MET A 8 53.24 67.29 1.17
CA MET A 8 53.08 68.04 2.45
C MET A 8 51.61 68.22 2.90
N MET A 9 51.10 67.87 4.09
CA MET A 9 51.57 67.88 5.50
C MET A 9 50.59 66.98 6.35
N SER A 10 50.61 66.77 7.69
CA SER A 10 51.45 67.23 8.83
C SER A 10 51.31 66.33 10.09
N VAL A 11 52.43 66.18 10.83
CA VAL A 11 52.61 66.31 12.31
C VAL A 11 51.75 65.52 13.35
N ALA A 12 52.49 64.85 14.26
CA ALA A 12 52.16 64.37 15.63
C ALA A 12 51.16 63.19 15.77
N ALA A 13 51.40 62.17 16.61
CA ALA A 13 52.05 62.19 17.93
C ALA A 13 52.79 60.88 18.28
N LEU A 14 53.78 60.95 19.18
CA LEU A 14 54.34 59.76 19.86
C LEU A 14 53.40 59.33 20.99
N GLY A 15 52.86 58.11 20.91
CA GLY A 15 52.15 57.43 21.98
C GLY A 15 52.94 56.22 22.47
N ALA A 16 52.96 55.99 23.78
CA ALA A 16 53.85 55.00 24.40
C ALA A 16 53.48 53.53 24.09
N ILE A 17 54.50 52.68 24.13
CA ILE A 17 54.41 51.23 23.95
C ILE A 17 53.57 50.60 25.07
N SER A 18 52.56 49.81 24.70
CA SER A 18 51.99 48.78 25.54
C SER A 18 51.75 47.52 24.70
N LEU A 19 52.54 46.47 24.93
CA LEU A 19 52.44 45.20 24.23
C LEU A 19 51.33 44.34 24.83
N ALA A 20 50.09 44.64 24.48
CA ALA A 20 48.95 43.77 24.75
C ALA A 20 48.90 42.64 23.70
N SER A 21 49.36 41.45 24.08
CA SER A 21 49.31 40.25 23.26
C SER A 21 47.87 39.73 23.12
N CYS A 22 47.14 40.20 22.10
CA CYS A 22 45.88 39.59 21.69
C CYS A 22 46.17 38.43 20.74
N SER A 23 46.06 37.20 21.25
CA SER A 23 46.08 35.97 20.45
C SER A 23 44.97 36.01 19.39
N PRO A 24 45.19 35.48 18.17
CA PRO A 24 44.10 35.26 17.24
C PRO A 24 43.12 34.25 17.85
N THR A 25 41.93 34.71 18.20
CA THR A 25 40.84 33.82 18.63
C THR A 25 40.46 32.92 17.47
N GLN A 26 40.92 31.67 17.52
CA GLN A 26 40.46 30.62 16.62
C GLN A 26 38.92 30.61 16.65
N PRO A 27 38.23 30.68 15.50
CA PRO A 27 36.78 30.55 15.49
C PRO A 27 36.41 29.21 16.14
N PRO A 28 35.32 29.14 16.93
CA PRO A 28 34.94 27.90 17.61
C PRO A 28 34.85 26.78 16.58
N ALA A 29 35.54 25.67 16.87
CA ALA A 29 35.50 24.50 16.00
C ALA A 29 34.04 24.12 15.79
N ALA A 30 33.64 23.96 14.52
CA ALA A 30 32.29 23.56 14.20
C ALA A 30 32.00 22.24 14.92
N ASN A 31 30.99 22.25 15.80
CA ASN A 31 30.40 21.02 16.27
C ASN A 31 29.85 20.32 15.05
N VAL A 32 30.57 19.29 14.58
CA VAL A 32 30.01 18.27 13.70
C VAL A 32 29.05 17.45 14.57
N ASP A 33 27.89 18.05 14.85
CA ASP A 33 26.80 17.36 15.52
C ASP A 33 26.53 16.08 14.74
N SER A 34 26.79 14.95 15.41
CA SER A 34 26.64 13.63 14.83
C SER A 34 25.24 13.52 14.24
N ALA A 35 25.16 13.38 12.91
CA ALA A 35 23.90 13.30 12.19
C ALA A 35 23.15 12.04 12.63
N THR A 36 22.33 12.21 13.68
CA THR A 36 21.34 11.24 14.11
C THR A 36 20.51 10.90 12.88
N PRO A 37 20.29 9.60 12.55
CA PRO A 37 19.51 9.26 11.38
C PRO A 37 18.12 9.88 11.51
N VAL A 38 17.83 10.87 10.67
CA VAL A 38 16.50 11.49 10.65
C VAL A 38 15.53 10.40 10.21
N ALA A 39 14.74 9.89 11.16
CA ALA A 39 13.73 8.89 10.89
C ALA A 39 12.83 9.44 9.78
N LYS A 40 12.77 8.73 8.65
CA LYS A 40 12.00 9.11 7.47
C LYS A 40 10.55 9.33 7.91
N GLN A 41 10.08 10.57 7.81
CA GLN A 41 8.77 10.97 8.33
C GLN A 41 7.65 10.14 7.67
N GLU A 42 6.76 9.58 8.49
CA GLU A 42 5.69 8.71 8.02
C GLU A 42 4.62 9.52 7.26
N THR A 43 4.63 9.40 5.92
CA THR A 43 3.70 10.13 5.05
C THR A 43 2.28 9.54 5.11
N PRO A 44 1.23 10.33 4.82
CA PRO A 44 -0.13 9.79 4.70
C PRO A 44 -0.24 8.63 3.70
N THR A 45 0.44 8.64 2.55
CA THR A 45 0.47 7.47 1.64
C THR A 45 1.09 6.24 2.29
N LEU A 46 2.17 6.39 3.07
CA LEU A 46 2.76 5.26 3.80
C LEU A 46 1.78 4.69 4.85
N LYS A 47 1.03 5.54 5.54
CA LYS A 47 -0.04 5.12 6.46
C LYS A 47 -1.15 4.35 5.73
N ASN A 48 -1.58 4.84 4.58
CA ASN A 48 -2.59 4.19 3.75
C ASN A 48 -2.10 2.82 3.24
N LEU A 49 -0.85 2.71 2.78
CA LEU A 49 -0.24 1.44 2.37
C LEU A 49 -0.19 0.44 3.54
N GLN A 50 0.20 0.87 4.74
CA GLN A 50 0.21 0.00 5.93
C GLN A 50 -1.21 -0.43 6.33
N ALA A 51 -2.19 0.46 6.23
CA ALA A 51 -3.60 0.16 6.49
C ALA A 51 -4.14 -0.88 5.48
N ALA A 52 -3.88 -0.69 4.19
CA ALA A 52 -4.23 -1.64 3.13
C ALA A 52 -3.52 -2.98 3.36
N TYR A 53 -2.19 -3.01 3.48
CA TYR A 53 -1.41 -4.22 3.78
C TYR A 53 -1.99 -5.03 4.96
N ASN A 54 -2.40 -4.36 6.04
CA ASN A 54 -3.04 -5.02 7.17
C ASN A 54 -4.46 -5.52 6.87
N GLY A 55 -5.25 -4.76 6.09
CA GLY A 55 -6.57 -5.15 5.58
C GLY A 55 -6.47 -6.43 4.74
N GLU A 56 -5.71 -6.37 3.65
CA GLU A 56 -5.42 -7.50 2.75
C GLU A 56 -4.92 -8.75 3.49
N SER A 57 -4.01 -8.56 4.45
CA SER A 57 -3.52 -9.67 5.28
C SER A 57 -4.62 -10.36 6.10
N ASN A 58 -5.62 -9.60 6.59
CA ASN A 58 -6.76 -10.16 7.30
C ASN A 58 -7.82 -10.73 6.34
N ALA A 59 -8.05 -10.07 5.19
CA ALA A 59 -8.99 -10.51 4.16
C ALA A 59 -8.57 -11.88 3.59
N HIS A 60 -7.29 -12.06 3.23
CA HIS A 60 -6.71 -13.34 2.83
C HIS A 60 -7.05 -14.48 3.81
N VAL A 61 -6.77 -14.29 5.11
CA VAL A 61 -7.01 -15.31 6.15
C VAL A 61 -8.51 -15.55 6.37
N MET A 62 -9.33 -14.49 6.31
CA MET A 62 -10.79 -14.59 6.38
C MET A 62 -11.35 -15.41 5.22
N TYR A 63 -10.92 -15.14 3.98
CA TYR A 63 -11.44 -15.82 2.80
C TYR A 63 -11.01 -17.28 2.72
N LEU A 64 -9.81 -17.65 3.17
CA LEU A 64 -9.45 -19.07 3.36
C LEU A 64 -10.38 -19.77 4.38
N ALA A 65 -10.73 -19.09 5.47
CA ALA A 65 -11.64 -19.65 6.47
C ALA A 65 -13.09 -19.77 5.94
N PHE A 66 -13.54 -18.80 5.14
CA PHE A 66 -14.84 -18.85 4.44
C PHE A 66 -14.88 -19.93 3.35
N ALA A 67 -13.78 -20.14 2.63
CA ALA A 67 -13.65 -21.22 1.64
C ALA A 67 -13.85 -22.60 2.27
N ASN A 68 -13.16 -22.87 3.40
CA ASN A 68 -13.32 -24.12 4.14
C ASN A 68 -14.78 -24.33 4.57
N LYS A 69 -15.43 -23.27 5.08
CA LYS A 69 -16.82 -23.32 5.53
C LYS A 69 -17.82 -23.55 4.39
N ALA A 70 -17.59 -22.93 3.24
CA ALA A 70 -18.37 -23.19 2.03
C ALA A 70 -18.17 -24.64 1.55
N ASP A 71 -16.95 -25.19 1.65
CA ASP A 71 -16.66 -26.57 1.27
C ASP A 71 -17.38 -27.59 2.18
N GLU A 72 -17.38 -27.35 3.50
CA GLU A 72 -18.11 -28.12 4.52
C GLU A 72 -19.63 -28.14 4.27
N GLU A 73 -20.22 -26.99 3.92
CA GLU A 73 -21.65 -26.86 3.61
C GLU A 73 -22.03 -27.34 2.20
N GLY A 74 -21.02 -27.79 1.45
CA GLY A 74 -21.15 -28.36 0.11
C GLY A 74 -21.37 -27.33 -0.99
N TYR A 75 -20.99 -26.06 -0.80
CA TYR A 75 -21.02 -25.01 -1.81
C TYR A 75 -19.67 -24.91 -2.53
N LYS A 76 -19.41 -25.85 -3.45
CA LYS A 76 -18.06 -26.06 -3.98
C LYS A 76 -17.56 -24.90 -4.87
N ASP A 77 -18.40 -24.35 -5.77
CA ASP A 77 -18.01 -23.18 -6.57
C ASP A 77 -17.79 -21.92 -5.69
N ILE A 78 -18.53 -21.77 -4.59
CA ILE A 78 -18.34 -20.66 -3.64
C ILE A 78 -17.03 -20.84 -2.85
N ALA A 79 -16.72 -22.07 -2.44
CA ALA A 79 -15.44 -22.39 -1.81
C ALA A 79 -14.26 -22.07 -2.74
N SER A 80 -14.35 -22.47 -4.00
CA SER A 80 -13.35 -22.17 -5.03
C SER A 80 -13.23 -20.66 -5.32
N LEU A 81 -14.34 -19.91 -5.33
CA LEU A 81 -14.27 -18.45 -5.43
C LEU A 81 -13.56 -17.83 -4.22
N PHE A 82 -13.91 -18.22 -2.99
CA PHE A 82 -13.26 -17.68 -1.79
C PHE A 82 -11.76 -17.99 -1.75
N LYS A 83 -11.30 -19.15 -2.27
CA LYS A 83 -9.87 -19.40 -2.49
C LYS A 83 -9.24 -18.44 -3.50
N ALA A 84 -9.94 -18.17 -4.62
CA ALA A 84 -9.44 -17.28 -5.66
C ALA A 84 -9.35 -15.83 -5.17
N VAL A 85 -10.35 -15.36 -4.43
CA VAL A 85 -10.33 -14.04 -3.79
C VAL A 85 -9.25 -13.98 -2.69
N ALA A 86 -9.13 -15.00 -1.84
CA ALA A 86 -8.01 -15.07 -0.89
C ALA A 86 -6.62 -14.97 -1.57
N ARG A 87 -6.48 -15.55 -2.78
CA ARG A 87 -5.26 -15.45 -3.58
C ARG A 87 -5.05 -14.05 -4.18
N ALA A 88 -6.12 -13.34 -4.54
CA ALA A 88 -6.06 -11.93 -4.92
C ALA A 88 -5.52 -11.06 -3.77
N GLU A 89 -6.06 -11.21 -2.56
CA GLU A 89 -5.63 -10.39 -1.39
C GLU A 89 -4.18 -10.67 -1.01
N GLU A 90 -3.70 -11.89 -1.29
CA GLU A 90 -2.29 -12.22 -1.16
C GLU A 90 -1.42 -11.36 -2.09
N ILE A 91 -1.85 -11.20 -3.34
CA ILE A 91 -1.17 -10.41 -4.36
C ILE A 91 -1.25 -8.91 -4.02
N HIS A 92 -2.40 -8.42 -3.56
CA HIS A 92 -2.59 -7.04 -3.09
C HIS A 92 -1.66 -6.74 -1.90
N ARG A 93 -1.70 -7.58 -0.85
CA ARG A 93 -0.80 -7.55 0.30
C ARG A 93 0.65 -7.46 -0.14
N ASP A 94 1.09 -8.36 -1.00
CA ASP A 94 2.51 -8.45 -1.40
C ASP A 94 2.94 -7.28 -2.29
N ASN A 95 2.05 -6.71 -3.08
CA ASN A 95 2.32 -5.49 -3.85
C ASN A 95 2.43 -4.27 -2.92
N HIS A 96 1.51 -4.09 -1.97
CA HIS A 96 1.60 -3.04 -0.95
C HIS A 96 2.89 -3.18 -0.13
N ALA A 97 3.27 -4.42 0.26
CA ALA A 97 4.49 -4.72 1.00
C ALA A 97 5.76 -4.25 0.27
N LYS A 98 5.87 -4.53 -1.04
CA LYS A 98 6.99 -4.08 -1.88
C LYS A 98 7.12 -2.56 -1.88
N VAL A 99 6.01 -1.83 -1.98
CA VAL A 99 6.01 -0.35 -1.97
C VAL A 99 6.41 0.20 -0.59
N ILE A 100 5.88 -0.36 0.50
CA ILE A 100 6.26 0.00 1.88
C ILE A 100 7.78 -0.19 2.10
N GLN A 101 8.32 -1.32 1.64
CA GLN A 101 9.75 -1.62 1.71
C GLN A 101 10.58 -0.65 0.86
N ALA A 102 10.16 -0.34 -0.37
CA ALA A 102 10.84 0.63 -1.24
C ALA A 102 10.80 2.06 -0.65
N MET A 103 9.76 2.42 0.11
CA MET A 103 9.71 3.68 0.85
C MET A 103 10.68 3.71 2.05
N GLY A 104 11.20 2.57 2.48
CA GLY A 104 12.15 2.42 3.59
C GLY A 104 11.51 2.04 4.92
N ALA A 105 10.33 1.42 4.90
CA ALA A 105 9.60 0.98 6.09
C ALA A 105 9.37 -0.54 6.07
N THR A 106 9.04 -1.11 7.24
CA THR A 106 8.66 -2.53 7.37
C THR A 106 7.13 -2.65 7.32
N PRO A 107 6.56 -3.50 6.44
CA PRO A 107 5.13 -3.83 6.48
C PRO A 107 4.72 -4.41 7.83
N LYS A 108 3.59 -3.99 8.37
CA LYS A 108 3.07 -4.45 9.67
C LYS A 108 1.60 -4.83 9.55
N ASN A 109 1.27 -6.03 9.99
CA ASN A 109 -0.10 -6.50 10.13
C ASN A 109 -0.35 -6.99 11.56
N ASN A 110 -1.62 -7.11 11.91
CA ASN A 110 -2.14 -7.75 13.11
C ASN A 110 -3.26 -8.68 12.64
N ILE A 111 -2.94 -9.96 12.49
CA ILE A 111 -3.90 -10.97 12.01
C ILE A 111 -4.89 -11.27 13.15
N THR A 112 -6.18 -11.11 12.86
CA THR A 112 -7.27 -11.46 13.76
C THR A 112 -7.91 -12.78 13.35
N THR A 113 -8.44 -13.53 14.32
CA THR A 113 -9.18 -14.75 14.04
C THR A 113 -10.46 -14.42 13.27
N PRO A 114 -10.72 -15.01 12.08
CA PRO A 114 -11.96 -14.78 11.35
C PRO A 114 -13.20 -15.23 12.14
N ASP A 115 -14.19 -14.35 12.27
CA ASP A 115 -15.57 -14.72 12.64
C ASP A 115 -16.25 -15.36 11.43
N VAL A 116 -16.41 -16.69 11.48
CA VAL A 116 -16.95 -17.56 10.42
C VAL A 116 -18.34 -18.05 10.81
N LYS A 117 -19.33 -17.85 9.92
CA LYS A 117 -20.74 -18.21 10.11
C LYS A 117 -21.21 -19.12 8.97
N SER A 118 -22.48 -19.11 8.57
CA SER A 118 -22.91 -19.87 7.38
C SER A 118 -22.32 -19.28 6.10
N THR A 119 -22.31 -20.05 5.01
CA THR A 119 -21.84 -19.55 3.69
C THR A 119 -22.60 -18.29 3.25
N GLY A 120 -23.90 -18.20 3.53
CA GLY A 120 -24.72 -17.02 3.23
C GLY A 120 -24.32 -15.79 4.04
N ASP A 121 -24.10 -15.95 5.35
CA ASP A 121 -23.64 -14.85 6.22
C ASP A 121 -22.23 -14.37 5.84
N ASN A 122 -21.34 -15.32 5.49
CA ASN A 122 -19.97 -15.04 5.08
C ASN A 122 -19.92 -14.24 3.76
N LEU A 123 -20.80 -14.55 2.80
CA LEU A 123 -21.00 -13.76 1.57
C LEU A 123 -21.53 -12.35 1.88
N GLU A 124 -22.51 -12.21 2.77
CA GLU A 124 -23.03 -10.88 3.16
C GLU A 124 -21.96 -10.02 3.85
N LYS A 125 -21.10 -10.65 4.63
CA LYS A 125 -19.91 -10.00 5.22
C LYS A 125 -18.88 -9.62 4.15
N ALA A 126 -18.60 -10.49 3.18
CA ALA A 126 -17.70 -10.22 2.05
C ALA A 126 -18.16 -9.02 1.21
N MET A 127 -19.45 -8.91 0.91
CA MET A 127 -20.01 -7.74 0.18
C MET A 127 -19.93 -6.42 0.95
N GLY A 128 -19.74 -6.45 2.28
CA GLY A 128 -19.76 -5.27 3.15
C GLY A 128 -21.16 -4.91 3.67
N GLY A 129 -21.98 -5.91 4.03
CA GLY A 129 -23.33 -5.70 4.58
C GLY A 129 -23.39 -5.00 5.96
N ASN A 130 -24.59 -4.88 6.53
CA ASN A 130 -24.89 -4.11 7.75
C ASN A 130 -24.15 -4.53 9.04
N LEU A 131 -23.39 -5.64 9.01
CA LEU A 131 -22.62 -6.13 10.15
C LEU A 131 -21.27 -5.42 10.25
N SER A 132 -21.30 -4.20 10.80
CA SER A 132 -20.07 -3.54 11.25
C SER A 132 -19.39 -4.40 12.32
N GLN A 133 -18.19 -4.91 12.04
CA GLN A 133 -16.99 -4.71 12.86
C GLN A 133 -15.74 -5.39 12.27
N ALA A 134 -14.60 -4.73 12.48
CA ALA A 134 -13.23 -5.09 12.06
C ALA A 134 -12.95 -5.12 10.53
N ILE A 135 -13.67 -5.93 9.74
CA ILE A 135 -13.40 -6.09 8.30
C ILE A 135 -14.46 -5.34 7.50
N LYS A 136 -14.03 -4.56 6.51
CA LYS A 136 -14.89 -3.79 5.63
C LYS A 136 -14.89 -4.50 4.28
N GLY A 137 -16.02 -5.04 3.85
CA GLY A 137 -16.08 -5.86 2.63
C GLY A 137 -15.86 -5.05 1.34
N GLU A 138 -15.79 -5.78 0.22
CA GLU A 138 -15.41 -5.30 -1.12
C GLU A 138 -15.99 -3.94 -1.52
N SER A 139 -17.26 -3.71 -1.23
CA SER A 139 -17.93 -2.46 -1.59
C SER A 139 -17.31 -1.23 -0.91
N TYR A 140 -16.83 -1.36 0.34
CA TYR A 140 -16.13 -0.27 1.02
C TYR A 140 -14.73 -0.04 0.42
N GLU A 141 -14.00 -1.12 0.17
CA GLU A 141 -12.68 -1.11 -0.46
C GLU A 141 -12.75 -0.34 -1.78
N ARG A 142 -13.68 -0.76 -2.64
CA ARG A 142 -14.00 -0.19 -3.96
C ARG A 142 -14.51 1.25 -3.91
N ASP A 143 -15.56 1.53 -3.13
CA ASP A 143 -16.28 2.80 -3.21
C ASP A 143 -15.65 3.90 -2.34
N THR A 144 -14.87 3.53 -1.32
CA THR A 144 -14.35 4.47 -0.33
C THR A 144 -12.85 4.35 -0.07
N MET A 145 -12.32 3.16 0.19
CA MET A 145 -10.93 3.05 0.67
C MET A 145 -9.93 3.39 -0.43
N TYR A 146 -9.93 2.59 -1.50
CA TYR A 146 -8.95 2.73 -2.57
C TYR A 146 -9.08 4.07 -3.31
N PRO A 147 -10.27 4.59 -3.68
CA PRO A 147 -10.39 5.92 -4.28
C PRO A 147 -9.75 7.04 -3.46
N ASN A 148 -9.87 7.00 -2.12
CA ASN A 148 -9.24 7.97 -1.24
C ASN A 148 -7.72 7.75 -1.12
N PHE A 149 -7.26 6.49 -1.06
CA PHE A 149 -5.85 6.15 -1.01
C PHE A 149 -5.12 6.53 -2.30
N ILE A 150 -5.72 6.25 -3.46
CA ILE A 150 -5.27 6.67 -4.80
C ILE A 150 -5.17 8.20 -4.88
N LYS A 151 -6.20 8.93 -4.41
CA LYS A 151 -6.19 10.40 -4.38
C LYS A 151 -5.03 10.95 -3.54
N GLN A 152 -4.77 10.36 -2.37
CA GLN A 152 -3.65 10.76 -1.52
C GLN A 152 -2.30 10.45 -2.15
N ALA A 153 -2.13 9.25 -2.73
CA ALA A 153 -0.91 8.84 -3.43
C ALA A 153 -0.62 9.72 -4.65
N LYS A 154 -1.65 10.14 -5.40
CA LYS A 154 -1.54 11.12 -6.50
C LYS A 154 -1.11 12.49 -5.97
N ALA A 155 -1.64 12.96 -4.84
CA ALA A 155 -1.23 14.22 -4.22
C ALA A 155 0.23 14.21 -3.73
N GLU A 156 0.73 13.06 -3.23
CA GLU A 156 2.14 12.85 -2.85
C GLU A 156 3.03 12.45 -4.04
N SER A 157 2.51 12.41 -5.27
CA SER A 157 3.22 11.96 -6.49
C SER A 157 3.81 10.54 -6.43
N ASN A 158 3.32 9.69 -5.51
CA ASN A 158 3.82 8.34 -5.29
C ASN A 158 3.17 7.35 -6.28
N GLN A 159 3.71 7.30 -7.50
CA GLN A 159 3.16 6.46 -8.58
C GLN A 159 3.16 4.96 -8.27
N ALA A 160 4.13 4.46 -7.49
CA ALA A 160 4.15 3.06 -7.08
C ALA A 160 2.98 2.71 -6.15
N ALA A 161 2.64 3.61 -5.22
CA ALA A 161 1.45 3.47 -4.38
C ALA A 161 0.15 3.58 -5.20
N VAL A 162 0.08 4.52 -6.14
CA VAL A 162 -1.06 4.64 -7.07
C VAL A 162 -1.31 3.33 -7.82
N GLN A 163 -0.26 2.75 -8.42
CA GLN A 163 -0.35 1.51 -9.19
C GLN A 163 -0.91 0.34 -8.37
N THR A 164 -0.37 0.10 -7.16
CA THR A 164 -0.83 -1.02 -6.32
C THR A 164 -2.26 -0.81 -5.79
N PHE A 165 -2.69 0.43 -5.58
CA PHE A 165 -4.08 0.74 -5.22
C PHE A 165 -5.05 0.66 -6.41
N ASP A 166 -4.64 1.08 -7.61
CA ASP A 166 -5.44 0.95 -8.84
C ASP A 166 -5.62 -0.55 -9.22
N TYR A 167 -4.65 -1.42 -8.89
CA TYR A 167 -4.74 -2.88 -9.08
C TYR A 167 -5.79 -3.52 -8.15
N ALA A 168 -5.66 -3.31 -6.84
CA ALA A 168 -6.62 -3.79 -5.84
C ALA A 168 -8.05 -3.32 -6.15
N LEU A 169 -8.24 -2.02 -6.41
CA LEU A 169 -9.54 -1.46 -6.82
C LEU A 169 -10.18 -2.17 -8.03
N ALA A 170 -9.38 -2.64 -8.99
CA ALA A 170 -9.88 -3.37 -10.15
C ALA A 170 -10.34 -4.81 -9.80
N ALA A 171 -9.65 -5.47 -8.87
CA ALA A 171 -10.04 -6.78 -8.35
C ALA A 171 -11.30 -6.70 -7.47
N GLU A 172 -11.33 -5.78 -6.51
CA GLU A 172 -12.43 -5.58 -5.54
C GLU A 172 -13.74 -5.22 -6.27
N THR A 173 -13.63 -4.52 -7.40
CA THR A 173 -14.76 -4.26 -8.31
C THR A 173 -15.37 -5.55 -8.86
N GLN A 174 -14.54 -6.52 -9.26
CA GLN A 174 -14.97 -7.82 -9.77
C GLN A 174 -15.47 -8.73 -8.63
N HIS A 175 -14.79 -8.74 -7.48
CA HIS A 175 -15.21 -9.55 -6.33
C HIS A 175 -16.59 -9.11 -5.81
N ALA A 176 -16.82 -7.80 -5.67
CA ALA A 176 -18.13 -7.27 -5.30
C ALA A 176 -19.25 -7.62 -6.29
N GLN A 177 -18.94 -7.66 -7.60
CA GLN A 177 -19.88 -8.09 -8.64
C GLN A 177 -20.21 -9.59 -8.49
N LEU A 178 -19.21 -10.44 -8.39
CA LEU A 178 -19.36 -11.90 -8.23
C LEU A 178 -20.17 -12.25 -6.97
N TYR A 179 -19.88 -11.63 -5.83
CA TYR A 179 -20.66 -11.87 -4.61
C TYR A 179 -22.12 -11.40 -4.74
N THR A 180 -22.37 -10.31 -5.46
CA THR A 180 -23.73 -9.83 -5.75
C THR A 180 -24.50 -10.82 -6.63
N GLU A 181 -23.86 -11.39 -7.65
CA GLU A 181 -24.44 -12.45 -8.49
C GLU A 181 -24.79 -13.71 -7.68
N ILE A 182 -23.89 -14.13 -6.78
CA ILE A 182 -24.10 -15.30 -5.90
C ILE A 182 -25.27 -15.05 -4.95
N LYS A 183 -25.40 -13.85 -4.35
CA LYS A 183 -26.49 -13.54 -3.41
C LYS A 183 -27.87 -13.79 -4.02
N ASN A 184 -28.01 -13.49 -5.32
CA ASN A 184 -29.27 -13.65 -6.03
C ASN A 184 -29.58 -15.12 -6.39
N ASN A 185 -28.56 -15.98 -6.55
CA ASN A 185 -28.70 -17.34 -7.09
C ASN A 185 -27.84 -18.39 -6.34
N LEU A 186 -27.84 -18.37 -5.00
CA LEU A 186 -26.91 -19.15 -4.15
C LEU A 186 -26.84 -20.66 -4.48
N ASN A 187 -27.97 -21.27 -4.84
CA ASN A 187 -28.04 -22.71 -5.17
C ASN A 187 -27.30 -23.09 -6.46
N ASP A 188 -27.21 -22.17 -7.44
CA ASP A 188 -26.54 -22.41 -8.72
C ASP A 188 -25.01 -22.46 -8.59
N TRP A 189 -24.49 -22.02 -7.45
CA TRP A 189 -23.08 -22.05 -7.07
C TRP A 189 -22.76 -23.17 -6.07
N LYS A 190 -23.69 -24.12 -5.88
CA LYS A 190 -23.47 -25.24 -4.96
C LYS A 190 -22.57 -26.33 -5.55
N GLN A 191 -22.64 -26.54 -6.86
CA GLN A 191 -21.86 -27.57 -7.57
C GLN A 191 -20.37 -27.22 -7.67
N ALA A 192 -19.55 -28.16 -8.15
CA ALA A 192 -18.16 -27.92 -8.56
C ALA A 192 -18.11 -27.86 -10.09
N SER A 193 -18.57 -26.75 -10.66
CA SER A 193 -18.83 -26.58 -12.10
C SER A 193 -18.05 -25.42 -12.74
N ARG A 194 -17.54 -24.50 -11.91
CA ARG A 194 -16.82 -23.30 -12.35
C ARG A 194 -15.32 -23.47 -12.14
N GLN A 195 -14.55 -22.81 -13.01
CA GLN A 195 -13.10 -22.68 -12.87
C GLN A 195 -12.77 -21.22 -12.56
N PHE A 196 -11.82 -20.98 -11.65
CA PHE A 196 -11.44 -19.63 -11.25
C PHE A 196 -9.99 -19.37 -11.61
N TYR A 197 -9.73 -18.17 -12.11
CA TYR A 197 -8.42 -17.73 -12.56
C TYR A 197 -8.11 -16.37 -11.93
N VAL A 198 -6.87 -16.16 -11.51
CA VAL A 198 -6.44 -14.91 -10.85
C VAL A 198 -5.25 -14.33 -11.61
N CYS A 199 -5.27 -13.03 -11.89
CA CYS A 199 -4.09 -12.35 -12.43
C CYS A 199 -2.99 -12.27 -11.37
N THR A 200 -1.83 -12.87 -11.64
CA THR A 200 -0.70 -13.00 -10.70
C THR A 200 0.02 -11.68 -10.39
N VAL A 201 -0.43 -10.57 -10.99
CA VAL A 201 0.12 -9.22 -10.78
C VAL A 201 -0.91 -8.27 -10.17
N SER A 202 -2.16 -8.28 -10.63
CA SER A 202 -3.19 -7.33 -10.18
C SER A 202 -4.21 -7.90 -9.20
N GLY A 203 -4.33 -9.23 -9.06
CA GLY A 203 -5.36 -9.89 -8.25
C GLY A 203 -6.74 -10.02 -8.94
N GLU A 204 -6.91 -9.49 -10.17
CA GLU A 204 -8.18 -9.58 -10.90
C GLU A 204 -8.63 -11.05 -11.09
N THR A 205 -9.88 -11.35 -10.74
CA THR A 205 -10.43 -12.72 -10.69
C THR A 205 -11.45 -12.97 -11.79
N PHE A 206 -11.25 -14.05 -12.56
CA PHE A 206 -12.05 -14.43 -13.73
C PHE A 206 -12.70 -15.81 -13.55
N VAL A 207 -13.90 -15.98 -14.10
CA VAL A 207 -14.69 -17.22 -14.01
C VAL A 207 -14.77 -17.92 -15.36
N ASN A 208 -14.61 -19.24 -15.36
CA ASN A 208 -14.67 -20.20 -16.48
C ASN A 208 -13.63 -20.03 -17.60
N SER A 209 -13.02 -18.87 -17.77
CA SER A 209 -11.96 -18.66 -18.77
C SER A 209 -11.02 -17.52 -18.35
N PRO A 210 -9.70 -17.69 -18.47
CA PRO A 210 -8.75 -16.61 -18.24
C PRO A 210 -8.78 -15.61 -19.43
N PRO A 211 -8.46 -14.33 -19.21
CA PRO A 211 -8.25 -13.39 -20.31
C PRO A 211 -6.97 -13.73 -21.08
N THR A 212 -6.85 -13.24 -22.31
CA THR A 212 -5.65 -13.41 -23.15
C THR A 212 -4.39 -12.79 -22.51
N SER A 213 -4.59 -11.72 -21.74
CA SER A 213 -3.58 -11.03 -20.91
C SER A 213 -4.30 -10.34 -19.76
N CYS A 214 -3.61 -10.14 -18.64
CA CYS A 214 -4.17 -9.41 -17.49
C CYS A 214 -4.52 -7.95 -17.87
N PRO A 215 -5.77 -7.47 -17.65
CA PRO A 215 -6.23 -6.15 -18.12
C PRO A 215 -5.38 -4.97 -17.67
N GLN A 216 -4.91 -5.01 -16.40
CA GLN A 216 -4.10 -3.93 -15.82
C GLN A 216 -2.65 -3.91 -16.30
N THR A 217 -2.03 -5.06 -16.62
CA THR A 217 -0.61 -5.11 -17.01
C THR A 217 -0.41 -5.12 -18.52
N LYS A 218 -1.36 -5.69 -19.28
CA LYS A 218 -1.29 -5.91 -20.74
C LYS A 218 -0.06 -6.72 -21.19
N THR A 219 0.56 -7.45 -20.27
CA THR A 219 1.71 -8.33 -20.49
C THR A 219 1.31 -9.78 -20.33
N GLY A 220 1.88 -10.65 -21.17
CA GLY A 220 1.97 -12.10 -20.96
C GLY A 220 0.66 -12.85 -20.69
N LYS A 221 0.82 -14.10 -20.25
CA LYS A 221 -0.21 -14.84 -19.51
C LYS A 221 0.09 -14.71 -18.02
N ASP A 222 -0.11 -13.50 -17.49
CA ASP A 222 0.06 -13.19 -16.06
C ASP A 222 -1.16 -13.70 -15.25
N VAL A 223 -1.61 -14.94 -15.50
CA VAL A 223 -2.87 -15.50 -14.96
C VAL A 223 -2.68 -16.98 -14.60
N GLU A 224 -3.05 -17.35 -13.37
CA GLU A 224 -3.02 -18.73 -12.88
C GLU A 224 -4.43 -19.25 -12.57
N GLN A 225 -4.62 -20.58 -12.63
CA GLN A 225 -5.87 -21.23 -12.22
C GLN A 225 -5.81 -21.57 -10.74
N VAL A 226 -6.86 -21.25 -10.00
CA VAL A 226 -7.00 -21.60 -8.58
C VAL A 226 -7.87 -22.86 -8.44
N ILE A 227 -7.48 -23.76 -7.54
CA ILE A 227 -8.00 -25.13 -7.39
C ILE A 227 -8.59 -25.34 -5.98
#